data_AF-A0A9E4WDA1-F1
#
_entry.id   AF-A0A9E4WDA1-F1
#
_cell.length_a   1.000
_cell.length_b   1.000
_cell.length_c   1.000
_cell.angle_alpha   90.00
_cell.angle_beta   90.00
_cell.angle_gamma   90.00
#
_symmetry.space_group_name_H-M   'P 1'
#
loop_
_entity.id
_entity.type
_entity.pdbx_description
1 polymer ?
#
loop_
_entity_poly.entity_id
_entity_poly.type
_entity_poly.pdbx_seq_one_letter_code
_entity_poly.pdbx_strand_id
1 'polypeptide(L)'
;MRSWISHRGLSISRLAVAFILATLFFSQAAQHVAAVHTPEGPVPTATGDVDCSRTVNAIDAVVLLHFHTALTSSLPCADGADVDGDGVADSVDAGLVLQFEAGLIDSLVRMKLVLSPGSGPCDDPNSPTSCAVPVGNTFVLSIVLEGVPAEGYVAFQSQVYFGGLPYHQAASPEDEVTWPEAVLRVQYASEFSAAHGALSSYIPPFPASRYEGTLVEMSMSCPPQPETFELALVAYYVGYPGYSPLGSAIILAHPDHAFGDTVSIITSGRADLDLYGHGEPETDLRIADTLQIHCV
;
A
#
# COMPACT_ATOMS: atom_id res chain seq x y z
N MET A 1 17.57 -61.66 -42.37
CA MET A 1 18.37 -61.15 -43.51
C MET A 1 17.51 -60.13 -44.27
N ARG A 2 18.12 -59.01 -44.71
CA ARG A 2 17.53 -57.72 -45.17
C ARG A 2 17.20 -56.81 -43.97
N SER A 3 18.04 -55.87 -43.49
CA SER A 3 18.95 -54.89 -44.09
C SER A 3 18.28 -53.99 -45.11
N TRP A 4 17.83 -52.81 -44.67
CA TRP A 4 17.81 -51.57 -45.44
C TRP A 4 18.11 -50.37 -44.52
N ILE A 5 19.00 -49.52 -45.04
CA ILE A 5 19.61 -48.33 -44.45
C ILE A 5 18.83 -47.09 -44.92
N SER A 6 19.01 -45.96 -44.20
CA SER A 6 18.79 -44.56 -44.64
C SER A 6 17.37 -44.01 -44.41
N HIS A 7 17.14 -42.77 -43.94
CA HIS A 7 17.95 -41.55 -43.99
C HIS A 7 17.83 -40.73 -42.70
N ARG A 8 18.95 -40.09 -42.34
CA ARG A 8 19.02 -38.95 -41.41
C ARG A 8 18.32 -37.74 -42.01
N GLY A 9 17.58 -37.02 -41.18
CA GLY A 9 17.08 -35.68 -41.43
C GLY A 9 17.03 -34.89 -40.13
N LEU A 10 18.18 -34.71 -39.46
CA LEU A 10 18.29 -33.72 -38.39
C LEU A 10 18.25 -32.34 -39.05
N SER A 11 17.12 -31.64 -38.87
CA SER A 11 16.98 -30.24 -39.23
C SER A 11 17.80 -29.39 -38.26
N ILE A 12 19.00 -29.01 -38.70
CA ILE A 12 19.80 -27.94 -38.10
C ILE A 12 19.16 -26.62 -38.51
N SER A 13 18.11 -26.20 -37.81
CA SER A 13 17.48 -24.87 -38.03
C SER A 13 16.78 -24.31 -36.79
N ARG A 14 17.18 -24.71 -35.58
CA ARG A 14 16.68 -24.11 -34.32
C ARG A 14 17.76 -23.84 -33.25
N LEU A 15 19.04 -23.91 -33.62
CA LEU A 15 20.16 -23.54 -32.76
C LEU A 15 21.07 -22.51 -33.46
N ALA A 16 20.47 -21.41 -33.89
CA ALA A 16 21.20 -20.20 -34.32
C ALA A 16 20.38 -18.91 -34.14
N VAL A 17 19.32 -18.95 -33.33
CA VAL A 17 18.46 -17.79 -33.03
C VAL A 17 18.47 -17.43 -31.53
N ALA A 18 19.12 -18.26 -30.69
CA ALA A 18 19.22 -18.03 -29.26
C ALA A 18 20.57 -17.45 -28.78
N PHE A 19 21.43 -16.97 -29.69
CA PHE A 19 22.75 -16.42 -29.31
C PHE A 19 23.19 -15.16 -30.08
N ILE A 20 22.28 -14.52 -30.83
CA ILE A 20 22.50 -13.22 -31.51
C ILE A 20 21.48 -12.16 -31.03
N LEU A 21 20.79 -12.42 -29.93
CA LEU A 21 19.87 -11.46 -29.27
C LEU A 21 20.37 -10.98 -27.90
N ALA A 22 21.65 -11.20 -27.60
CA ALA A 22 22.30 -10.73 -26.36
C ALA A 22 23.41 -9.67 -26.59
N THR A 23 23.58 -9.15 -27.82
CA THR A 23 24.63 -8.17 -28.14
C THR A 23 24.17 -7.01 -29.05
N LEU A 24 22.87 -6.72 -29.13
CA LEU A 24 22.35 -5.60 -29.92
C LEU A 24 21.39 -4.65 -29.16
N PHE A 25 21.36 -4.70 -27.83
CA PHE A 25 20.61 -3.74 -26.99
C PHE A 25 21.48 -2.73 -26.22
N PHE A 26 22.77 -2.61 -26.54
CA PHE A 26 23.65 -1.55 -26.01
C PHE A 26 24.19 -0.68 -27.16
N SER A 27 23.32 0.08 -27.85
CA SER A 27 23.78 1.19 -28.71
C SER A 27 22.67 2.16 -29.12
N GLN A 28 21.81 2.60 -28.20
CA GLN A 28 21.05 3.85 -28.34
C GLN A 28 20.91 4.56 -26.98
N ALA A 29 22.04 5.05 -26.47
CA ALA A 29 22.05 5.97 -25.33
C ALA A 29 23.05 7.09 -25.62
N ALA A 30 22.74 7.93 -26.60
CA ALA A 30 23.38 9.23 -26.76
C ALA A 30 22.57 10.05 -27.77
N GLN A 31 21.57 10.77 -27.27
CA GLN A 31 21.18 12.13 -27.69
C GLN A 31 19.74 12.41 -27.25
N HIS A 32 19.56 12.77 -25.99
CA HIS A 32 18.55 13.77 -25.66
C HIS A 32 19.20 14.95 -24.95
N VAL A 33 18.91 16.11 -25.54
CA VAL A 33 19.40 17.43 -25.22
C VAL A 33 19.01 17.78 -23.79
N ALA A 34 20.00 18.19 -22.99
CA ALA A 34 19.80 18.74 -21.66
C ALA A 34 18.97 20.04 -21.78
N ALA A 35 17.67 19.94 -21.49
CA ALA A 35 16.91 21.11 -21.09
C ALA A 35 17.39 21.51 -19.70
N VAL A 36 17.82 22.77 -19.56
CA VAL A 36 18.13 23.36 -18.25
C VAL A 36 16.82 23.47 -17.48
N HIS A 37 16.58 22.48 -16.62
CA HIS A 37 15.46 22.46 -15.69
C HIS A 37 15.68 23.58 -14.67
N THR A 38 14.77 24.55 -14.65
CA THR A 38 14.54 25.39 -13.48
C THR A 38 14.31 24.46 -12.28
N PRO A 39 14.89 24.71 -11.09
CA PRO A 39 14.65 23.87 -9.92
C PRO A 39 13.20 24.07 -9.46
N GLU A 40 12.29 23.30 -10.06
CA GLU A 40 11.04 22.90 -9.43
C GLU A 40 11.44 22.22 -8.11
N GLY A 41 10.69 22.47 -7.03
CA GLY A 41 10.93 21.79 -5.77
C GLY A 41 11.00 20.26 -5.98
N PRO A 42 11.62 19.50 -5.06
CA PRO A 42 11.71 18.05 -5.20
C PRO A 42 10.31 17.51 -5.50
N VAL A 43 10.15 16.97 -6.71
CA VAL A 43 8.90 16.33 -7.11
C VAL A 43 8.76 15.10 -6.23
N PRO A 44 7.64 14.92 -5.51
CA PRO A 44 7.40 13.69 -4.75
C PRO A 44 7.65 12.50 -5.67
N THR A 45 8.53 11.61 -5.24
CA THR A 45 8.88 10.43 -6.03
C THR A 45 7.79 9.39 -5.81
N ALA A 46 7.34 8.73 -6.88
CA ALA A 46 6.36 7.66 -6.75
C ALA A 46 6.94 6.53 -5.89
N THR A 47 6.14 5.92 -5.00
CA THR A 47 6.60 4.72 -4.27
C THR A 47 7.02 3.65 -5.25
N GLY A 48 8.22 3.11 -5.06
CA GLY A 48 8.88 2.16 -5.96
C GLY A 48 9.76 2.78 -7.05
N ASP A 49 9.73 4.10 -7.28
CA ASP A 49 10.60 4.79 -8.25
C ASP A 49 11.90 5.19 -7.54
N VAL A 50 12.89 4.30 -7.59
CA VAL A 50 14.13 4.43 -6.83
C VAL A 50 15.19 5.18 -7.63
N ASP A 51 15.07 5.15 -8.97
CA ASP A 51 15.99 5.81 -9.89
C ASP A 51 15.55 7.21 -10.34
N CYS A 52 14.41 7.70 -9.82
CA CYS A 52 13.80 9.00 -10.11
C CYS A 52 13.36 9.17 -11.57
N SER A 53 13.10 8.08 -12.29
CA SER A 53 12.69 8.11 -13.70
C SER A 53 11.22 8.51 -13.89
N ARG A 54 10.44 8.58 -12.81
CA ARG A 54 8.97 8.74 -12.78
C ARG A 54 8.22 7.52 -13.29
N THR A 55 8.88 6.36 -13.35
CA THR A 55 8.28 5.09 -13.72
C THR A 55 8.76 4.04 -12.74
N VAL A 56 7.84 3.24 -12.20
CA VAL A 56 8.18 2.11 -11.33
C VAL A 56 8.30 0.87 -12.22
N ASN A 57 9.51 0.31 -12.34
CA ASN A 57 9.75 -0.88 -13.15
C ASN A 57 10.93 -1.72 -12.60
N ALA A 58 11.36 -2.75 -13.35
CA ALA A 58 12.43 -3.64 -12.91
C ALA A 58 13.80 -2.97 -12.71
N ILE A 59 14.05 -1.79 -13.29
CA ILE A 59 15.28 -1.02 -13.09
C ILE A 59 15.36 -0.54 -11.64
N ASP A 60 14.26 -0.03 -11.08
CA ASP A 60 14.18 0.43 -9.70
C ASP A 60 14.53 -0.67 -8.71
N ALA A 61 13.98 -1.87 -8.93
CA ALA A 61 14.30 -3.05 -8.14
C ALA A 61 15.80 -3.41 -8.20
N VAL A 62 16.44 -3.32 -9.37
CA VAL A 62 17.88 -3.58 -9.52
C VAL A 62 18.71 -2.54 -8.78
N VAL A 63 18.33 -1.26 -8.85
CA VAL A 63 19.00 -0.17 -8.12
C VAL A 63 18.92 -0.42 -6.61
N LEU A 64 17.75 -0.85 -6.14
CA LEU A 64 17.52 -1.14 -4.73
C LEU A 64 18.30 -2.38 -4.25
N LEU A 65 18.38 -3.44 -5.07
CA LEU A 65 19.25 -4.60 -4.81
C LEU A 65 20.74 -4.24 -4.77
N HIS A 66 21.20 -3.34 -5.65
CA HIS A 66 22.58 -2.84 -5.62
C HIS A 66 22.88 -2.05 -4.34
N PHE A 67 21.92 -1.26 -3.87
CA PHE A 67 22.03 -0.54 -2.60
C PHE A 67 22.09 -1.50 -1.41
N HIS A 68 21.16 -2.45 -1.34
CA HIS A 68 21.14 -3.46 -0.27
C HIS A 68 22.43 -4.29 -0.20
N THR A 69 23.03 -4.59 -1.36
CA THR A 69 24.30 -5.32 -1.46
C THR A 69 25.55 -4.44 -1.31
N ALA A 70 25.39 -3.15 -0.99
CA ALA A 70 26.46 -2.16 -0.90
C ALA A 70 27.31 -2.01 -2.17
N LEU A 71 26.77 -2.38 -3.34
CA LEU A 71 27.36 -2.05 -4.64
C LEU A 71 27.20 -0.56 -4.95
N THR A 72 26.16 0.06 -4.42
CA THR A 72 25.99 1.52 -4.33
C THR A 72 25.81 1.93 -2.86
N SER A 73 26.26 3.13 -2.51
CA SER A 73 26.20 3.65 -1.13
C SER A 73 25.00 4.54 -0.84
N SER A 74 24.19 4.83 -1.86
CA SER A 74 23.06 5.76 -1.78
C SER A 74 22.08 5.49 -2.92
N LEU A 75 20.81 5.78 -2.66
CA LEU A 75 19.73 5.76 -3.65
C LEU A 75 19.50 7.16 -4.23
N PRO A 76 19.27 7.30 -5.55
CA PRO A 76 18.87 8.56 -6.17
C PRO A 76 17.60 9.14 -5.53
N CYS A 77 16.58 8.30 -5.36
CA CYS A 77 15.33 8.62 -4.70
C CYS A 77 15.08 7.66 -3.54
N ALA A 78 15.69 7.94 -2.39
CA ALA A 78 15.58 7.09 -1.20
C ALA A 78 14.14 7.02 -0.66
N ASP A 79 13.35 8.09 -0.81
CA ASP A 79 11.96 8.16 -0.31
C ASP A 79 11.03 7.17 -1.03
N GLY A 80 11.35 6.76 -2.27
CA GLY A 80 10.60 5.77 -3.03
C GLY A 80 11.03 4.32 -2.80
N ALA A 81 12.03 4.09 -1.95
CA ALA A 81 12.69 2.79 -1.85
C ALA A 81 12.03 1.82 -0.86
N ASP A 82 11.55 2.33 0.28
CA ASP A 82 10.85 1.55 1.27
C ASP A 82 9.38 1.37 0.82
N VAL A 83 9.13 0.32 0.05
CA VAL A 83 7.88 -0.03 -0.63
C VAL A 83 6.97 -0.91 0.24
N ASP A 84 7.50 -1.62 1.23
CA ASP A 84 6.67 -2.31 2.24
C ASP A 84 6.36 -1.48 3.49
N GLY A 85 7.18 -0.48 3.81
CA GLY A 85 6.93 0.55 4.82
C GLY A 85 7.53 0.22 6.18
N ASP A 86 8.45 -0.74 6.22
CA ASP A 86 9.11 -1.20 7.43
C ASP A 86 10.26 -0.27 7.89
N GLY A 87 10.54 0.79 7.13
CA GLY A 87 11.62 1.75 7.39
C GLY A 87 12.98 1.34 6.82
N VAL A 88 13.07 0.23 6.10
CA VAL A 88 14.33 -0.35 5.61
C VAL A 88 14.23 -0.69 4.11
N ALA A 89 14.91 0.10 3.28
CA ALA A 89 15.04 -0.22 1.86
C ALA A 89 15.93 -1.46 1.60
N ASP A 90 15.33 -2.62 1.32
CA ASP A 90 16.03 -3.89 1.13
C ASP A 90 15.46 -4.82 0.03
N SER A 91 15.98 -6.05 -0.07
CA SER A 91 15.55 -6.99 -1.11
C SER A 91 14.04 -7.32 -1.14
N VAL A 92 13.33 -7.11 -0.03
CA VAL A 92 11.87 -7.26 0.07
C VAL A 92 11.17 -6.20 -0.77
N ASP A 93 11.56 -4.94 -0.67
CA ASP A 93 11.02 -3.84 -1.48
C ASP A 93 11.26 -4.06 -2.97
N ALA A 94 12.48 -4.47 -3.33
CA ALA A 94 12.80 -4.81 -4.71
C ALA A 94 11.90 -5.94 -5.23
N GLY A 95 11.58 -6.91 -4.36
CA GLY A 95 10.62 -7.97 -4.65
C GLY A 95 9.20 -7.44 -4.90
N LEU A 96 8.73 -6.45 -4.14
CA LEU A 96 7.43 -5.82 -4.35
C LEU A 96 7.38 -5.01 -5.65
N VAL A 97 8.42 -4.24 -5.95
CA VAL A 97 8.54 -3.52 -7.24
C VAL A 97 8.49 -4.49 -8.42
N LEU A 98 9.21 -5.61 -8.34
CA LEU A 98 9.17 -6.65 -9.39
C LEU A 98 7.80 -7.30 -9.52
N GLN A 99 7.09 -7.52 -8.40
CA GLN A 99 5.72 -8.06 -8.42
C GLN A 99 4.74 -7.07 -9.03
N PHE A 100 4.87 -5.78 -8.74
CA PHE A 100 4.08 -4.72 -9.33
C PHE A 100 4.30 -4.63 -10.85
N GLU A 101 5.55 -4.57 -11.30
CA GLU A 101 5.90 -4.57 -12.73
C GLU A 101 5.40 -5.84 -13.45
N ALA A 102 5.39 -6.98 -12.75
CA ALA A 102 4.88 -8.24 -13.28
C ALA A 102 3.34 -8.35 -13.27
N GLY A 103 2.62 -7.38 -12.70
CA GLY A 103 1.16 -7.41 -12.53
C GLY A 103 0.68 -8.49 -11.56
N LEU A 104 1.52 -8.88 -10.59
CA LEU A 104 1.16 -9.82 -9.52
C LEU A 104 0.49 -9.11 -8.34
N ILE A 105 0.81 -7.82 -8.14
CA ILE A 105 0.11 -6.91 -7.25
C ILE A 105 -0.32 -5.68 -8.05
N ASP A 106 -1.49 -5.14 -7.73
CA ASP A 106 -2.13 -4.09 -8.53
C ASP A 106 -1.63 -2.68 -8.14
N SER A 107 -1.05 -2.50 -6.96
CA SER A 107 -0.46 -1.23 -6.54
C SER A 107 0.59 -1.36 -5.45
N LEU A 108 1.29 -0.24 -5.25
CA LEU A 108 2.19 0.00 -4.13
C LEU A 108 1.60 0.98 -3.09
N VAL A 109 0.29 1.19 -3.14
CA VAL A 109 -0.42 2.06 -2.19
C VAL A 109 -0.48 1.39 -0.83
N ARG A 110 -0.20 2.13 0.22
CA ARG A 110 -0.29 1.65 1.60
C ARG A 110 -1.25 2.48 2.41
N MET A 111 -1.98 1.80 3.29
CA MET A 111 -2.57 2.45 4.45
C MET A 111 -2.04 1.75 5.69
N LYS A 112 -1.72 2.52 6.72
CA LYS A 112 -1.17 2.01 7.98
C LYS A 112 -1.80 2.64 9.20
N LEU A 113 -1.66 1.97 10.32
CA LEU A 113 -2.13 2.36 11.65
C LEU A 113 -1.01 3.07 12.39
N VAL A 114 -1.25 4.29 12.85
CA VAL A 114 -0.26 5.09 13.60
C VAL A 114 -0.93 5.70 14.83
N LEU A 115 -0.24 5.72 15.97
CA LEU A 115 -0.72 6.49 17.13
C LEU A 115 -0.32 7.95 17.01
N SER A 116 -1.26 8.87 17.27
CA SER A 116 -0.91 10.28 17.31
C SER A 116 0.10 10.57 18.43
N PRO A 117 1.02 11.54 18.24
CA PRO A 117 2.02 11.88 19.23
C PRO A 117 1.44 12.16 20.62
N GLY A 118 2.06 11.59 21.65
CA GLY A 118 1.63 11.76 23.05
C GLY A 118 0.67 10.68 23.57
N SER A 119 0.24 9.75 22.72
CA SER A 119 -0.61 8.61 23.11
C SER A 119 0.11 7.56 23.97
N GLY A 120 1.44 7.50 23.89
CA GLY A 120 2.28 6.53 24.59
C GLY A 120 3.56 6.22 23.80
N PRO A 121 4.54 5.50 24.36
CA PRO A 121 5.67 5.01 23.58
C PRO A 121 5.24 3.86 22.64
N CYS A 122 5.67 3.94 21.39
CA CYS A 122 5.63 2.84 20.43
C CYS A 122 7.06 2.37 20.13
N ASP A 123 7.18 1.17 19.58
CA ASP A 123 8.44 0.59 19.11
C ASP A 123 9.06 1.39 17.96
N ASP A 124 8.24 1.85 17.01
CA ASP A 124 8.62 2.76 15.93
C ASP A 124 7.62 3.93 15.82
N PRO A 125 8.07 5.18 15.63
CA PRO A 125 7.18 6.34 15.55
C PRO A 125 6.42 6.49 14.21
N ASN A 126 6.89 5.85 13.14
CA ASN A 126 6.36 6.01 11.77
C ASN A 126 5.66 4.74 11.26
N SER A 127 6.03 3.57 11.78
CA SER A 127 5.47 2.27 11.42
C SER A 127 5.35 1.38 12.69
N PRO A 128 4.57 1.82 13.69
CA PRO A 128 4.49 1.11 14.96
C PRO A 128 3.88 -0.28 14.77
N THR A 129 4.51 -1.31 15.34
CA THR A 129 3.88 -2.65 15.45
C THR A 129 3.36 -2.90 16.86
N SER A 130 3.88 -2.15 17.84
CA SER A 130 3.51 -2.28 19.25
C SER A 130 3.59 -0.93 19.97
N CYS A 131 2.52 -0.57 20.68
CA CYS A 131 2.47 0.63 21.50
C CYS A 131 2.00 0.32 22.92
N ALA A 132 2.51 1.06 23.90
CA ALA A 132 2.06 1.00 25.29
C ALA A 132 1.27 2.27 25.64
N VAL A 133 0.02 2.11 26.06
CA VAL A 133 -0.87 3.21 26.44
C VAL A 133 -1.29 3.02 27.91
N PRO A 134 -1.24 4.05 28.77
CA PRO A 134 -1.63 3.86 30.17
C PRO A 134 -3.10 3.44 30.32
N VAL A 135 -3.40 2.53 31.25
CA VAL A 135 -4.79 2.14 31.55
C VAL A 135 -5.67 3.35 31.87
N GLY A 136 -6.90 3.36 31.35
CA GLY A 136 -7.85 4.46 31.50
C GLY A 136 -7.55 5.72 30.69
N ASN A 137 -6.42 5.80 29.97
CA ASN A 137 -6.15 6.93 29.07
C ASN A 137 -6.87 6.78 27.73
N THR A 138 -7.18 7.93 27.14
CA THR A 138 -7.59 8.06 25.73
C THR A 138 -6.38 8.23 24.84
N PHE A 139 -6.45 7.72 23.62
CA PHE A 139 -5.47 7.93 22.57
C PHE A 139 -6.15 8.10 21.21
N VAL A 140 -5.40 8.57 20.23
CA VAL A 140 -5.89 8.72 18.85
C VAL A 140 -5.13 7.75 17.96
N LEU A 141 -5.89 6.91 17.26
CA LEU A 141 -5.43 6.01 16.21
C LEU A 141 -5.67 6.68 14.85
N SER A 142 -4.62 6.86 14.08
CA SER A 142 -4.65 7.45 12.75
C SER A 142 -4.55 6.36 11.68
N ILE A 143 -5.30 6.53 10.58
CA ILE A 143 -5.09 5.78 9.33
C ILE A 143 -4.34 6.72 8.38
N VAL A 144 -3.12 6.34 8.02
CA VAL A 144 -2.23 7.14 7.17
C VAL A 144 -2.12 6.50 5.79
N LEU A 145 -2.30 7.29 4.73
CA LEU A 145 -2.14 6.88 3.33
C LEU A 145 -0.76 7.29 2.79
N GLU A 146 -0.10 6.36 2.11
CA GLU A 146 1.20 6.55 1.45
C GLU A 146 1.22 5.88 0.07
N GLY A 147 2.09 6.37 -0.81
CA GLY A 147 2.35 5.76 -2.11
C GLY A 147 1.22 5.93 -3.10
N VAL A 148 0.61 7.11 -3.11
CA VAL A 148 -0.52 7.41 -3.99
C VAL A 148 -0.05 7.45 -5.45
N PRO A 149 -0.80 6.85 -6.41
CA PRO A 149 -0.41 6.84 -7.81
C PRO A 149 -0.39 8.25 -8.41
N ALA A 150 0.41 8.44 -9.47
CA ALA A 150 0.59 9.75 -10.09
C ALA A 150 -0.71 10.32 -10.69
N GLU A 151 -1.64 9.47 -11.13
CA GLU A 151 -2.97 9.85 -11.60
C GLU A 151 -3.90 10.35 -10.49
N GLY A 152 -3.57 10.07 -9.23
CA GLY A 152 -4.35 10.43 -8.05
C GLY A 152 -5.63 9.60 -7.85
N TYR A 153 -6.39 9.93 -6.81
CA TYR A 153 -7.60 9.22 -6.40
C TYR A 153 -8.75 10.18 -6.12
N VAL A 154 -9.99 9.70 -6.23
CA VAL A 154 -11.22 10.49 -6.02
C VAL A 154 -11.99 10.04 -4.78
N ALA A 155 -11.67 8.87 -4.26
CA ALA A 155 -12.28 8.31 -3.07
C ALA A 155 -11.29 7.42 -2.32
N PHE A 156 -11.54 7.28 -1.02
CA PHE A 156 -10.94 6.20 -0.24
C PHE A 156 -12.02 5.49 0.57
N GLN A 157 -11.69 4.28 0.97
CA GLN A 157 -12.39 3.52 1.98
C GLN A 157 -11.37 2.89 2.92
N SER A 158 -11.73 2.72 4.19
CA SER A 158 -10.92 2.01 5.18
C SER A 158 -11.82 1.17 6.09
N GLN A 159 -11.27 0.11 6.67
CA GLN A 159 -11.93 -0.66 7.73
C GLN A 159 -10.90 -1.13 8.76
N VAL A 160 -11.14 -0.77 10.02
CA VAL A 160 -10.30 -1.14 11.18
C VAL A 160 -11.07 -2.11 12.06
N TYR A 161 -10.48 -3.27 12.34
CA TYR A 161 -10.85 -4.15 13.42
C TYR A 161 -10.10 -3.73 14.69
N PHE A 162 -10.80 -3.66 15.82
CA PHE A 162 -10.22 -3.21 17.09
C PHE A 162 -10.48 -4.13 18.28
N GLY A 163 -10.97 -5.35 18.05
CA GLY A 163 -10.95 -6.43 19.06
C GLY A 163 -11.62 -6.12 20.39
N GLY A 164 -12.65 -5.25 20.40
CA GLY A 164 -13.37 -4.85 21.62
C GLY A 164 -12.71 -3.73 22.42
N LEU A 165 -11.60 -3.15 21.94
CA LEU A 165 -11.04 -1.94 22.52
C LEU A 165 -12.07 -0.80 22.45
N PRO A 166 -12.36 -0.09 23.57
CA PRO A 166 -13.36 0.99 23.57
C PRO A 166 -13.06 2.08 22.55
N TYR A 167 -13.91 2.17 21.54
CA TYR A 167 -13.88 3.17 20.48
C TYR A 167 -14.92 4.26 20.73
N HIS A 168 -14.48 5.52 20.73
CA HIS A 168 -15.34 6.70 20.90
C HIS A 168 -15.69 7.26 19.54
N GLN A 169 -16.70 6.66 18.90
CA GLN A 169 -17.20 7.13 17.62
C GLN A 169 -17.54 8.63 17.70
N ALA A 170 -17.00 9.41 16.76
CA ALA A 170 -17.30 10.82 16.67
C ALA A 170 -18.80 11.08 16.42
N ALA A 171 -19.27 12.25 16.83
CA ALA A 171 -20.66 12.65 16.60
C ALA A 171 -20.97 12.89 15.11
N SER A 172 -19.95 13.23 14.33
CA SER A 172 -20.03 13.49 12.90
C SER A 172 -18.82 12.86 12.19
N PRO A 173 -18.98 12.31 10.97
CA PRO A 173 -17.85 11.81 10.17
C PRO A 173 -16.75 12.86 9.91
N GLU A 174 -17.08 14.14 9.95
CA GLU A 174 -16.20 15.30 9.75
C GLU A 174 -15.18 15.49 10.86
N ASP A 175 -15.49 15.02 12.06
CA ASP A 175 -14.59 15.10 13.22
C ASP A 175 -13.57 13.96 13.22
N GLU A 176 -13.72 12.98 12.34
CA GLU A 176 -12.91 11.75 12.30
C GLU A 176 -12.25 11.51 10.95
N VAL A 177 -12.91 11.80 9.82
CA VAL A 177 -12.31 11.74 8.47
C VAL A 177 -11.62 13.07 8.15
N THR A 178 -10.30 13.09 8.35
CA THR A 178 -9.45 14.28 8.27
C THR A 178 -8.96 14.62 6.86
N TRP A 179 -9.26 13.80 5.85
CA TRP A 179 -8.85 14.08 4.47
C TRP A 179 -9.35 15.48 4.01
N PRO A 180 -8.45 16.44 3.73
CA PRO A 180 -8.83 17.84 3.52
C PRO A 180 -9.69 18.08 2.28
N GLU A 181 -9.58 17.22 1.28
CA GLU A 181 -10.29 17.35 0.01
C GLU A 181 -11.64 16.62 0.02
N ALA A 182 -11.98 15.94 1.11
CA ALA A 182 -13.26 15.24 1.23
C ALA A 182 -14.44 16.22 1.27
N VAL A 183 -15.40 15.98 0.39
CA VAL A 183 -16.67 16.71 0.26
C VAL A 183 -17.85 15.86 0.74
N LEU A 184 -17.74 14.53 0.62
CA LEU A 184 -18.57 13.56 1.33
C LEU A 184 -17.68 12.77 2.27
N ARG A 185 -18.12 12.59 3.51
CA ARG A 185 -17.50 11.71 4.51
C ARG A 185 -18.54 10.72 4.97
N VAL A 186 -18.13 9.47 5.14
CA VAL A 186 -18.98 8.39 5.60
C VAL A 186 -18.25 7.67 6.72
N GLN A 187 -19.02 7.29 7.73
CA GLN A 187 -18.55 6.52 8.85
C GLN A 187 -19.61 5.49 9.21
N TYR A 188 -19.16 4.29 9.52
CA TYR A 188 -19.97 3.20 10.04
C TYR A 188 -19.18 2.48 11.13
N ALA A 189 -19.83 2.13 12.24
CA ALA A 189 -19.16 1.43 13.34
C ALA A 189 -20.04 0.30 13.87
N SER A 190 -19.38 -0.76 14.32
CA SER A 190 -19.91 -1.86 15.11
C SER A 190 -19.17 -1.94 16.45
N GLU A 191 -19.44 -2.98 17.23
CA GLU A 191 -18.73 -3.24 18.49
C GLU A 191 -17.25 -3.63 18.28
N PHE A 192 -16.88 -4.14 17.11
CA PHE A 192 -15.55 -4.72 16.86
C PHE A 192 -14.81 -4.10 15.68
N SER A 193 -15.50 -3.33 14.84
CA SER A 193 -14.89 -2.68 13.69
C SER A 193 -15.52 -1.33 13.37
N ALA A 194 -14.74 -0.48 12.71
CA ALA A 194 -15.22 0.77 12.14
C ALA A 194 -14.76 0.86 10.68
N ALA A 195 -15.62 1.38 9.83
CA ALA A 195 -15.34 1.66 8.44
C ALA A 195 -15.55 3.14 8.14
N HIS A 196 -14.67 3.68 7.31
CA HIS A 196 -14.69 5.07 6.90
C HIS A 196 -14.59 5.15 5.39
N GLY A 197 -15.02 6.27 4.83
CA GLY A 197 -14.76 6.58 3.45
C GLY A 197 -15.05 8.03 3.15
N ALA A 198 -14.57 8.48 2.01
CA ALA A 198 -14.86 9.83 1.56
C ALA A 198 -14.72 9.96 0.04
N LEU A 199 -15.30 11.04 -0.50
CA LEU A 199 -15.23 11.43 -1.91
C LEU A 199 -14.77 12.89 -2.03
N SER A 200 -14.01 13.20 -3.08
CA SER A 200 -13.53 14.57 -3.36
C SER A 200 -14.59 15.50 -3.96
N SER A 201 -15.71 14.97 -4.48
CA SER A 201 -16.83 15.76 -5.03
C SER A 201 -18.12 14.91 -5.09
N TYR A 202 -19.28 15.57 -5.24
CA TYR A 202 -20.57 14.92 -5.55
C TYR A 202 -20.91 14.91 -7.05
N ILE A 203 -20.21 15.73 -7.84
CA ILE A 203 -20.56 16.00 -9.24
C ILE A 203 -19.33 15.70 -10.12
N PRO A 204 -19.46 14.83 -11.14
CA PRO A 204 -18.40 14.61 -12.12
C PRO A 204 -18.04 15.88 -12.92
N PRO A 205 -16.77 16.06 -13.34
CA PRO A 205 -15.64 15.19 -13.02
C PRO A 205 -15.22 15.34 -11.55
N PHE A 206 -14.93 14.21 -10.90
CA PHE A 206 -14.46 14.22 -9.52
C PHE A 206 -13.00 14.68 -9.49
N PRO A 207 -12.66 15.74 -8.72
CA PRO A 207 -11.28 16.20 -8.61
C PRO A 207 -10.37 15.07 -8.10
N ALA A 208 -9.29 14.78 -8.84
CA ALA A 208 -8.27 13.86 -8.36
C ALA A 208 -7.51 14.49 -7.20
N SER A 209 -7.21 13.68 -6.20
CA SER A 209 -6.38 13.99 -5.06
C SER A 209 -5.05 13.26 -5.17
N ARG A 210 -4.00 13.90 -4.69
CA ARG A 210 -2.69 13.28 -4.45
C ARG A 210 -2.30 13.41 -2.98
N TYR A 211 -3.29 13.53 -2.12
CA TYR A 211 -3.05 13.71 -0.69
C TYR A 211 -2.45 12.43 -0.11
N GLU A 212 -1.31 12.60 0.56
CA GLU A 212 -0.69 11.59 1.42
C GLU A 212 -0.68 12.13 2.84
N GLY A 213 -0.88 11.24 3.82
CA GLY A 213 -1.02 11.61 5.22
C GLY A 213 -2.27 11.02 5.87
N THR A 214 -2.69 11.64 6.97
CA THR A 214 -3.79 11.13 7.81
C THR A 214 -5.14 11.30 7.13
N LEU A 215 -5.79 10.17 6.82
CA LEU A 215 -7.14 10.12 6.28
C LEU A 215 -8.21 10.10 7.37
N VAL A 216 -7.93 9.43 8.48
CA VAL A 216 -8.87 9.18 9.58
C VAL A 216 -8.14 9.30 10.92
N GLU A 217 -8.80 9.87 11.93
CA GLU A 217 -8.37 9.95 13.33
C GLU A 217 -9.46 9.40 14.26
N MET A 218 -9.26 8.20 14.78
CA MET A 218 -10.17 7.49 15.66
C MET A 218 -9.79 7.71 17.12
N SER A 219 -10.72 8.15 17.97
CA SER A 219 -10.50 8.25 19.41
C SER A 219 -10.80 6.93 20.11
N MET A 220 -9.85 6.41 20.88
CA MET A 220 -9.95 5.13 21.59
C MET A 220 -9.56 5.28 23.06
N SER A 221 -9.93 4.32 23.91
CA SER A 221 -9.50 4.29 25.32
C SER A 221 -9.04 2.92 25.76
N CYS A 222 -7.96 2.90 26.51
CA CYS A 222 -7.58 1.72 27.27
C CYS A 222 -8.55 1.49 28.45
N PRO A 223 -8.98 0.24 28.70
CA PRO A 223 -9.78 -0.07 29.87
C PRO A 223 -8.99 0.17 31.18
N PRO A 224 -9.67 0.20 32.34
CA PRO A 224 -9.00 0.35 33.64
C PRO A 224 -8.11 -0.83 34.04
N GLN A 225 -8.30 -2.00 33.41
CA GLN A 225 -7.51 -3.20 33.65
C GLN A 225 -6.42 -3.34 32.58
N PRO A 226 -5.22 -3.82 32.92
CA PRO A 226 -4.20 -4.13 31.93
C PRO A 226 -4.67 -5.23 30.98
N GLU A 227 -4.57 -4.97 29.69
CA GLU A 227 -5.01 -5.86 28.61
C GLU A 227 -4.23 -5.52 27.34
N THR A 228 -4.13 -6.47 26.41
CA THR A 228 -3.51 -6.24 25.10
C THR A 228 -4.55 -6.48 24.02
N PHE A 229 -4.63 -5.53 23.10
CA PHE A 229 -5.55 -5.55 21.97
C PHE A 229 -4.75 -5.63 20.67
N GLU A 230 -5.22 -6.42 19.74
CA GLU A 230 -4.71 -6.43 18.36
C GLU A 230 -5.67 -5.62 17.49
N LEU A 231 -5.14 -4.57 16.88
CA LEU A 231 -5.83 -3.77 15.88
C LEU A 231 -5.38 -4.25 14.50
N ALA A 232 -6.30 -4.31 13.55
CA ALA A 232 -5.99 -4.71 12.19
C ALA A 232 -6.71 -3.82 11.17
N LEU A 233 -5.96 -3.32 10.19
CA LEU A 233 -6.51 -2.62 9.04
C LEU A 233 -6.81 -3.65 7.94
N VAL A 234 -8.09 -3.83 7.63
CA VAL A 234 -8.54 -4.83 6.67
C VAL A 234 -8.40 -4.28 5.25
N ALA A 235 -7.78 -5.03 4.35
CA ALA A 235 -7.62 -4.64 2.95
C ALA A 235 -8.86 -5.02 2.12
N TYR A 236 -9.21 -4.18 1.15
CA TYR A 236 -10.31 -4.47 0.22
C TYR A 236 -9.97 -5.64 -0.72
N TYR A 237 -10.95 -6.52 -0.96
CA TYR A 237 -10.77 -7.68 -1.83
C TYR A 237 -11.99 -7.92 -2.74
N VAL A 238 -11.77 -7.81 -4.06
CA VAL A 238 -12.82 -7.91 -5.10
C VAL A 238 -13.26 -9.35 -5.40
N GLY A 239 -12.60 -10.36 -4.82
CA GLY A 239 -12.73 -11.76 -5.28
C GLY A 239 -13.73 -12.66 -4.54
N TYR A 240 -14.42 -12.20 -3.49
CA TYR A 240 -15.29 -13.07 -2.67
C TYR A 240 -16.78 -12.71 -2.78
N PRO A 241 -17.61 -13.52 -3.45
CA PRO A 241 -19.05 -13.26 -3.52
C PRO A 241 -19.69 -13.47 -2.14
N GLY A 242 -20.23 -12.39 -1.57
CA GLY A 242 -21.04 -12.42 -0.34
C GLY A 242 -20.39 -11.82 0.91
N TYR A 243 -19.12 -11.41 0.85
CA TYR A 243 -18.49 -10.64 1.94
C TYR A 243 -18.62 -9.14 1.72
N SER A 244 -18.64 -8.43 2.85
CA SER A 244 -18.87 -6.99 2.94
C SER A 244 -17.98 -6.23 1.96
N PRO A 245 -18.50 -5.28 1.17
CA PRO A 245 -17.70 -4.39 0.31
C PRO A 245 -16.84 -3.42 1.13
N LEU A 246 -16.58 -3.73 2.40
CA LEU A 246 -15.87 -2.91 3.35
C LEU A 246 -14.45 -3.46 3.49
N GLY A 247 -13.49 -2.57 3.31
CA GLY A 247 -12.07 -2.87 3.28
C GLY A 247 -11.33 -1.64 2.78
N SER A 248 -10.02 -1.64 2.95
CA SER A 248 -9.20 -0.47 2.69
C SER A 248 -8.73 -0.45 1.24
N ALA A 249 -9.05 0.64 0.53
CA ALA A 249 -8.75 0.86 -0.88
C ALA A 249 -8.86 2.35 -1.23
N ILE A 250 -8.29 2.71 -2.37
CA ILE A 250 -8.56 3.99 -3.05
C ILE A 250 -9.29 3.73 -4.37
N ILE A 251 -10.02 4.72 -4.86
CA ILE A 251 -10.64 4.70 -6.18
C ILE A 251 -9.96 5.75 -7.04
N LEU A 252 -9.37 5.35 -8.15
CA LEU A 252 -8.63 6.25 -9.03
C LEU A 252 -9.56 7.20 -9.77
N ALA A 253 -9.02 8.38 -10.10
CA ALA A 253 -9.69 9.28 -11.03
C ALA A 253 -9.68 8.67 -12.43
N HIS A 254 -10.81 8.70 -13.14
CA HIS A 254 -10.87 8.30 -14.54
C HIS A 254 -11.48 9.42 -15.40
N PRO A 255 -10.90 9.76 -16.56
CA PRO A 255 -11.42 10.84 -17.40
C PRO A 255 -12.81 10.55 -17.96
N ASP A 256 -13.12 9.28 -18.23
CA ASP A 256 -14.34 8.87 -18.96
C ASP A 256 -15.47 8.32 -18.08
N HIS A 257 -15.24 8.11 -16.78
CA HIS A 257 -16.21 7.47 -15.88
C HIS A 257 -16.30 8.20 -14.54
N ALA A 258 -17.45 8.04 -13.87
CA ALA A 258 -17.68 8.63 -12.55
C ALA A 258 -16.67 8.10 -11.51
N PHE A 259 -16.29 6.84 -11.61
CA PHE A 259 -15.28 6.24 -10.73
C PHE A 259 -14.31 5.45 -11.62
N GLY A 260 -13.02 5.58 -11.35
CA GLY A 260 -12.01 4.74 -11.98
C GLY A 260 -11.90 3.38 -11.30
N ASP A 261 -10.78 2.72 -11.56
CA ASP A 261 -10.50 1.42 -10.95
C ASP A 261 -10.34 1.55 -9.43
N THR A 262 -10.84 0.55 -8.72
CA THR A 262 -10.56 0.41 -7.29
C THR A 262 -9.22 -0.26 -7.14
N VAL A 263 -8.33 0.42 -6.43
CA VAL A 263 -6.98 -0.04 -6.15
C VAL A 263 -6.93 -0.53 -4.71
N SER A 264 -6.72 -1.83 -4.56
CA SER A 264 -6.41 -2.42 -3.26
C SER A 264 -5.05 -1.92 -2.77
N ILE A 265 -4.95 -1.74 -1.45
CA ILE A 265 -3.68 -1.44 -0.79
C ILE A 265 -2.84 -2.71 -0.63
N ILE A 266 -1.52 -2.55 -0.43
CA ILE A 266 -0.60 -3.65 -0.12
C ILE A 266 -1.08 -4.36 1.16
N THR A 267 -0.90 -5.69 1.19
CA THR A 267 -1.26 -6.53 2.33
C THR A 267 -0.01 -7.07 3.02
N SER A 268 0.08 -6.92 4.34
CA SER A 268 1.13 -7.51 5.17
C SER A 268 0.88 -8.99 5.48
N GLY A 269 -0.37 -9.45 5.35
CA GLY A 269 -0.69 -10.85 5.63
C GLY A 269 -2.16 -11.19 5.56
N ARG A 270 -2.51 -12.25 6.29
CA ARG A 270 -3.87 -12.79 6.41
C ARG A 270 -4.18 -13.11 7.85
N ALA A 271 -5.42 -12.87 8.26
CA ALA A 271 -5.90 -13.19 9.60
C ALA A 271 -7.35 -13.67 9.59
N ASP A 272 -7.73 -14.37 10.66
CA ASP A 272 -9.11 -14.74 10.95
C ASP A 272 -9.63 -13.78 12.04
N LEU A 273 -10.59 -12.90 11.72
CA LEU A 273 -11.07 -11.86 12.63
C LEU A 273 -12.59 -11.94 12.77
N ASP A 274 -13.16 -11.71 13.95
CA ASP A 274 -14.63 -11.62 14.16
C ASP A 274 -15.08 -10.14 14.05
N LEU A 275 -15.28 -9.67 12.82
CA LEU A 275 -15.57 -8.26 12.52
C LEU A 275 -16.94 -7.80 13.05
N TYR A 276 -17.83 -8.75 13.35
CA TYR A 276 -19.22 -8.47 13.74
C TYR A 276 -19.58 -8.94 15.16
N GLY A 277 -18.67 -9.62 15.87
CA GLY A 277 -18.89 -10.03 17.25
C GLY A 277 -19.84 -11.20 17.42
N HIS A 278 -20.00 -12.04 16.39
CA HIS A 278 -20.91 -13.18 16.45
C HIS A 278 -20.23 -14.49 16.88
N GLY A 279 -18.95 -14.46 17.23
CA GLY A 279 -18.18 -15.61 17.73
C GLY A 279 -17.70 -16.56 16.64
N GLU A 280 -17.86 -16.18 15.36
CA GLU A 280 -17.36 -16.91 14.19
C GLU A 280 -16.46 -15.94 13.41
N PRO A 281 -15.14 -16.16 13.34
CA PRO A 281 -14.28 -15.23 12.61
C PRO A 281 -14.50 -15.35 11.11
N GLU A 282 -14.46 -14.21 10.42
CA GLU A 282 -14.17 -14.15 9.00
C GLU A 282 -12.78 -14.71 8.73
N THR A 283 -12.71 -15.75 7.91
CA THR A 283 -11.46 -16.44 7.61
C THR A 283 -10.75 -15.87 6.40
N ASP A 284 -9.41 -15.94 6.38
CA ASP A 284 -8.55 -15.54 5.25
C ASP A 284 -8.74 -14.07 4.85
N LEU A 285 -9.03 -13.19 5.83
CA LEU A 285 -9.08 -11.75 5.59
C LEU A 285 -7.69 -11.25 5.25
N ARG A 286 -7.58 -10.47 4.18
CA ARG A 286 -6.35 -9.77 3.84
C ARG A 286 -6.15 -8.59 4.78
N ILE A 287 -4.99 -8.53 5.40
CA ILE A 287 -4.63 -7.49 6.36
C ILE A 287 -3.60 -6.58 5.71
N ALA A 288 -3.88 -5.28 5.74
CA ALA A 288 -2.97 -4.26 5.28
C ALA A 288 -1.92 -3.93 6.34
N ASP A 289 -2.37 -3.80 7.59
CA ASP A 289 -1.51 -3.46 8.71
C ASP A 289 -2.07 -3.99 10.03
N THR A 290 -1.20 -4.20 11.01
CA THR A 290 -1.56 -4.68 12.35
C THR A 290 -0.79 -3.90 13.41
N LEU A 291 -1.45 -3.60 14.52
CA LEU A 291 -0.87 -2.86 15.62
C LEU A 291 -1.31 -3.42 16.96
N GLN A 292 -0.36 -3.79 17.82
CA GLN A 292 -0.64 -4.21 19.19
C GLN A 292 -0.70 -3.01 20.13
N ILE A 293 -1.79 -2.89 20.87
CA ILE A 293 -1.95 -1.90 21.93
C ILE A 293 -1.89 -2.60 23.29
N HIS A 294 -0.84 -2.31 24.04
CA HIS A 294 -0.69 -2.75 25.43
C HIS A 294 -1.22 -1.67 26.37
N CYS A 295 -2.38 -1.92 26.98
CA CYS A 295 -2.91 -1.08 28.03
C CYS A 295 -2.21 -1.42 29.36
N VAL A 296 -1.34 -0.53 29.87
CA VAL A 296 -0.41 -0.83 30.99
C VAL A 296 -0.42 0.20 32.12
#